data_AF-A0A314L5C7-F1
#
_entry.id   AF-A0A314L5C7-F1
#
_cell.length_a   1.000
_cell.length_b   1.000
_cell.length_c   1.000
_cell.angle_alpha   90.00
_cell.angle_beta   90.00
_cell.angle_gamma   90.00
#
_symmetry.space_group_name_H-M   'P 1'
#
loop_
_entity.id
_entity.type
_entity.pdbx_description
1 polymer ?
#
loop_
_entity_poly.entity_id
_entity_poly.type
_entity_poly.pdbx_seq_one_letter_code
_entity_poly.pdbx_strand_id
1 'polypeptide(L)'
;MKAIYYQLKVGFQKDSKDTGRAEKGAMTLLDESLLSADNFLRHLCKDFFSLVLDSPMVDGDLLTWTRKLRELLEQTLGWDFQQNSAVDGMYLEEDDEFAPVVEMLDDTDHVETPST
;
A
#
# COMPACT_ATOMS: atom_id res chain seq x y z
N MET A 1 -4.74 -2.65 14.88
CA MET A 1 -4.44 -3.81 14.00
C MET A 1 -5.37 -5.01 14.12
N LYS A 2 -5.91 -5.35 15.30
CA LYS A 2 -6.81 -6.50 15.47
C LYS A 2 -8.01 -6.55 14.51
N ALA A 3 -8.72 -5.43 14.34
CA ALA A 3 -9.88 -5.35 13.44
C ALA A 3 -9.49 -5.66 11.99
N ILE A 4 -8.45 -4.99 11.49
CA ILE A 4 -7.91 -5.18 10.13
C ILE A 4 -7.48 -6.63 9.92
N TYR A 5 -6.76 -7.23 10.89
CA TYR A 5 -6.39 -8.65 10.85
C TYR A 5 -7.61 -9.56 10.67
N TYR A 6 -8.67 -9.37 11.45
CA TYR A 6 -9.85 -10.21 11.34
C TYR A 6 -10.64 -9.96 10.05
N GLN A 7 -10.74 -8.72 9.60
CA GLN A 7 -11.41 -8.39 8.33
C GLN A 7 -10.70 -9.06 7.16
N LEU A 8 -9.37 -8.93 7.07
CA LEU A 8 -8.57 -9.55 6.02
C LEU A 8 -8.58 -11.08 6.13
N LYS A 9 -8.44 -11.63 7.33
CA LYS A 9 -8.47 -13.08 7.55
C LYS A 9 -9.79 -13.69 7.09
N VAL A 10 -10.92 -13.05 7.40
CA VAL A 10 -12.24 -13.50 6.94
C VAL A 10 -12.37 -13.34 5.43
N GLY A 11 -11.88 -12.23 4.87
CA GLY A 11 -11.87 -11.99 3.44
C GLY A 11 -11.11 -13.07 2.66
N PHE A 12 -9.88 -13.38 3.07
CA PHE A 12 -9.04 -14.39 2.41
C PHE A 12 -9.61 -15.82 2.56
N GLN A 13 -10.17 -16.18 3.71
CA GLN A 13 -10.79 -17.50 3.91
C GLN A 13 -12.01 -17.71 3.02
N LYS A 14 -12.73 -16.64 2.70
CA LYS A 14 -13.91 -16.70 1.84
C LYS A 14 -13.50 -17.00 0.40
N ASP A 15 -12.43 -16.39 -0.08
CA ASP A 15 -11.87 -16.63 -1.42
C ASP A 15 -11.43 -18.10 -1.60
N SER A 16 -10.76 -18.68 -0.60
CA SER A 16 -10.27 -20.07 -0.68
C SER A 16 -11.36 -21.15 -0.64
N LYS A 17 -12.57 -20.83 -0.18
CA LYS A 17 -13.65 -21.82 0.05
C LYS A 17 -14.73 -21.82 -1.04
N ASP A 18 -14.74 -20.82 -1.92
CA ASP A 18 -15.79 -20.60 -2.92
C ASP A 18 -15.47 -21.18 -4.32
N THR A 19 -14.75 -22.30 -4.40
CA THR A 19 -14.55 -23.05 -5.67
C THR A 19 -15.85 -23.66 -6.23
N GLY A 20 -17.00 -23.44 -5.60
CA GLY A 20 -18.27 -23.87 -6.14
C GLY A 20 -19.44 -23.19 -5.46
N ARG A 21 -20.08 -22.30 -6.22
CA ARG A 21 -21.44 -21.77 -6.02
C ARG A 21 -21.54 -20.33 -5.48
N ALA A 22 -21.48 -19.44 -6.46
CA ALA A 22 -22.41 -18.32 -6.65
C ALA A 22 -22.35 -17.13 -5.67
N GLU A 23 -22.50 -15.96 -6.30
CA GLU A 23 -22.89 -14.68 -5.73
C GLU A 23 -21.74 -13.83 -5.17
N LYS A 24 -21.01 -13.18 -6.09
CA LYS A 24 -20.95 -11.72 -6.37
C LYS A 24 -21.40 -10.68 -5.32
N GLY A 25 -21.85 -11.05 -4.13
CA GLY A 25 -22.43 -10.17 -3.10
C GLY A 25 -21.52 -9.88 -1.90
N ALA A 26 -20.33 -10.48 -1.84
CA ALA A 26 -19.39 -10.25 -0.73
C ALA A 26 -17.93 -10.07 -1.16
N MET A 27 -17.62 -10.27 -2.44
CA MET A 27 -16.33 -9.85 -3.04
C MET A 27 -16.27 -8.33 -3.26
N THR A 28 -17.28 -7.58 -2.85
CA THR A 28 -17.28 -6.12 -2.80
C THR A 28 -16.51 -5.54 -1.60
N LEU A 29 -15.92 -6.38 -0.73
CA LEU A 29 -15.33 -5.93 0.54
C LEU A 29 -13.81 -5.78 0.54
N LEU A 30 -13.09 -6.40 -0.39
CA LEU A 30 -11.65 -6.21 -0.59
C LEU A 30 -11.45 -5.90 -2.06
N ASP A 31 -11.24 -4.62 -2.35
CA ASP A 31 -10.97 -4.17 -3.70
C ASP A 31 -9.69 -4.82 -4.21
N GLU A 32 -9.74 -5.45 -5.38
CA GLU A 32 -8.58 -6.11 -5.99
C GLU A 32 -7.45 -5.11 -6.24
N SER A 33 -7.81 -3.83 -6.46
CA SER A 33 -6.83 -2.74 -6.52
C SER A 33 -6.06 -2.69 -5.19
N LEU A 34 -6.74 -2.64 -4.05
CA LEU A 34 -6.12 -2.52 -2.73
C LEU A 34 -5.19 -3.70 -2.37
N LEU A 35 -5.44 -4.90 -2.89
CA LEU A 35 -4.63 -6.10 -2.67
C LEU A 35 -3.54 -6.34 -3.73
N SER A 36 -3.51 -5.55 -4.79
CA SER A 36 -2.50 -5.69 -5.84
C SER A 36 -1.09 -5.41 -5.32
N ALA A 37 -0.09 -5.98 -5.98
CA ALA A 37 1.32 -5.92 -5.55
C ALA A 37 1.89 -4.50 -5.49
N ASP A 38 1.38 -3.58 -6.31
CA ASP A 38 1.79 -2.17 -6.39
C ASP A 38 0.90 -1.22 -5.58
N ASN A 39 0.09 -1.75 -4.65
CA ASN A 39 -1.03 -0.98 -4.11
C ASN A 39 -0.95 -0.59 -2.65
N PHE A 40 -1.75 0.43 -2.35
CA PHE A 40 -1.86 1.17 -1.09
C PHE A 40 -1.69 0.32 0.18
N LEU A 41 -2.32 -0.86 0.25
CA LEU A 41 -2.24 -1.71 1.45
C LEU A 41 -0.81 -2.18 1.73
N ARG A 42 -0.04 -2.53 0.68
CA ARG A 42 1.34 -2.98 0.83
C ARG A 42 2.22 -1.85 1.35
N HIS A 43 2.12 -0.65 0.78
CA HIS A 43 2.87 0.52 1.25
C HIS A 43 2.48 0.91 2.67
N LEU A 44 1.17 0.99 2.96
CA LEU A 44 0.66 1.29 4.30
C LEU A 44 1.17 0.28 5.33
N CYS A 45 1.13 -1.01 5.01
CA CYS A 45 1.60 -2.05 5.93
C CYS A 45 3.12 -2.01 6.10
N LYS A 46 3.89 -1.76 5.03
CA LYS A 46 5.36 -1.63 5.10
C LYS A 46 5.75 -0.52 6.09
N ASP A 47 5.24 0.69 5.90
CA ASP A 47 5.61 1.84 6.72
C ASP A 47 5.14 1.67 8.17
N PHE A 48 3.92 1.14 8.35
CA PHE A 48 3.39 0.86 9.67
C PHE A 48 4.19 -0.22 10.42
N PHE A 49 4.58 -1.30 9.73
CA PHE A 49 5.38 -2.37 10.32
C PHE A 49 6.75 -1.85 10.73
N SER A 50 7.44 -1.09 9.87
CA SER A 50 8.71 -0.45 10.22
C SER A 50 8.54 0.45 11.46
N LEU A 51 7.53 1.32 11.47
CA LEU A 51 7.28 2.22 12.61
C LEU A 51 7.06 1.48 13.93
N VAL A 52 6.27 0.42 13.91
CA VAL A 52 5.91 -0.34 15.11
C VAL A 52 7.03 -1.28 15.56
N LEU A 53 7.75 -1.89 14.62
CA LEU A 53 8.80 -2.87 14.93
C LEU A 53 10.11 -2.21 15.33
N ASP A 54 10.40 -1.00 14.83
CA ASP A 54 11.62 -0.25 15.15
C ASP A 54 11.47 0.63 16.40
N SER A 55 10.24 0.81 16.90
CA SER A 55 9.99 1.63 18.08
C SER A 55 10.44 0.91 19.38
N PRO A 56 11.19 1.59 20.26
CA PRO A 56 11.74 0.98 21.49
C PRO A 56 10.66 0.69 22.55
N MET A 57 9.51 1.36 22.47
CA MET A 57 8.40 1.17 23.40
C MET A 57 7.08 1.15 22.64
N VAL A 58 6.51 -0.05 22.51
CA VAL A 58 5.18 -0.27 21.95
C VAL A 58 4.38 -1.15 22.89
N ASP A 59 3.09 -0.89 22.95
CA ASP A 59 2.13 -1.76 23.62
C ASP A 59 2.24 -3.22 23.13
N GLY A 60 2.26 -4.17 24.06
CA GLY A 60 2.50 -5.59 23.76
C GLY A 60 1.38 -6.19 22.90
N ASP A 61 0.14 -5.74 23.11
CA ASP A 61 -0.99 -6.17 22.30
C ASP A 61 -0.87 -5.62 20.89
N LEU A 62 -0.55 -4.33 20.74
CA LEU A 62 -0.29 -3.72 19.43
C LEU A 62 0.80 -4.49 18.67
N LEU A 63 1.96 -4.75 19.30
CA LEU A 63 3.06 -5.50 18.70
C LEU A 63 2.64 -6.92 18.27
N THR A 64 1.87 -7.61 19.12
CA THR A 64 1.36 -8.95 18.82
C THR A 64 0.42 -8.94 17.62
N TRP A 65 -0.49 -7.99 17.54
CA TRP A 65 -1.42 -7.87 16.42
C TRP A 65 -0.72 -7.45 15.13
N THR A 66 0.31 -6.60 15.22
CA THR A 66 1.14 -6.22 14.08
C THR A 66 1.86 -7.42 13.49
N ARG A 67 2.49 -8.26 14.32
CA ARG A 67 3.15 -9.51 13.86
C ARG A 67 2.17 -10.47 13.20
N LYS A 68 1.01 -10.70 13.83
CA LYS A 68 -0.05 -11.56 13.25
C LYS A 68 -0.56 -11.05 11.91
N LEU A 69 -0.66 -9.73 11.74
CA LEU A 69 -1.09 -9.13 10.48
C LEU A 69 -0.02 -9.26 9.40
N ARG A 70 1.26 -9.01 9.73
CA ARG A 70 2.39 -9.23 8.82
C ARG A 70 2.41 -10.67 8.32
N GLU A 71 2.41 -11.65 9.25
CA GLU A 71 2.39 -13.07 8.91
C GLU A 71 1.20 -13.44 8.01
N LEU A 72 0.01 -12.90 8.28
CA LEU A 72 -1.17 -13.15 7.45
C LEU A 72 -0.93 -12.69 6.01
N LEU A 73 -0.50 -11.44 5.82
CA LEU A 73 -0.29 -10.85 4.50
C LEU A 73 0.82 -11.58 3.72
N GLU A 74 1.92 -11.92 4.38
CA GLU A 74 3.03 -12.68 3.76
C GLU A 74 2.55 -14.07 3.32
N GLN A 75 1.75 -14.76 4.14
CA GLN A 75 1.24 -16.10 3.82
C GLN A 75 0.16 -16.10 2.74
N THR A 76 -0.72 -15.09 2.70
CA THR A 76 -1.87 -15.09 1.78
C THR A 76 -1.56 -14.43 0.45
N LEU A 77 -0.74 -13.38 0.43
CA LEU A 77 -0.44 -12.60 -0.77
C LEU A 77 0.99 -12.84 -1.29
N GLY A 78 1.84 -13.56 -0.55
CA GLY A 78 3.23 -13.80 -0.92
C GLY A 78 4.10 -12.54 -0.83
N TRP A 79 3.65 -11.51 -0.11
CA TRP A 79 4.45 -10.31 0.14
C TRP A 79 5.63 -10.62 1.05
N ASP A 80 6.70 -9.86 0.92
CA ASP A 80 7.84 -9.90 1.85
C ASP A 80 8.03 -8.50 2.44
N PHE A 81 7.88 -8.39 3.77
CA PHE A 81 8.15 -7.17 4.50
C PHE A 81 9.51 -7.33 5.19
N GLN A 82 10.61 -7.13 4.46
CA GLN A 82 11.97 -7.13 4.99
C GLN A 82 12.00 -6.31 6.29
N GLN A 83 12.46 -6.91 7.39
CA GLN A 83 12.86 -6.14 8.58
C GLN A 83 14.20 -5.53 8.25
N ASN A 84 14.22 -4.22 7.99
CA ASN A 84 15.44 -3.51 7.64
C ASN A 84 16.50 -3.72 8.72
N SER A 85 17.48 -4.57 8.39
CA SER A 85 18.75 -4.73 9.10
C SER A 85 19.59 -3.47 8.90
N ALA A 86 19.17 -2.31 9.43
CA ALA A 86 19.95 -1.07 9.60
C ALA A 86 20.82 -0.55 8.41
N VAL A 87 20.69 -1.13 7.22
CA VAL A 87 21.53 -0.92 6.03
C VAL A 87 20.61 -1.06 4.81
N ASP A 88 19.55 -0.27 4.76
CA ASP A 88 18.79 -0.08 3.53
C ASP A 88 18.59 1.42 3.30
N GLY A 89 19.73 2.09 3.09
CA GLY A 89 19.80 3.49 2.72
C GLY A 89 20.17 3.69 1.25
N MET A 90 19.98 2.68 0.37
CA MET A 90 20.52 2.77 -1.00
C MET A 90 19.62 2.41 -2.16
N TYR A 91 18.41 1.86 -2.01
CA TYR A 91 17.57 1.61 -3.20
C TYR A 91 16.07 1.80 -2.93
N LEU A 92 15.62 3.04 -3.01
CA LEU A 92 14.23 3.41 -3.27
C LEU A 92 14.23 4.30 -4.53
N GLU A 93 14.69 3.74 -5.65
CA GLU A 93 14.54 4.37 -6.98
C GLU A 93 13.18 3.97 -7.57
N GLU A 94 12.07 4.38 -6.94
CA GLU A 94 10.72 4.33 -7.57
C GLU A 94 9.85 5.56 -7.20
N ASP A 95 10.41 6.64 -6.65
CA ASP A 95 9.64 7.83 -6.21
C ASP A 95 9.57 8.96 -7.25
N ASP A 96 9.86 8.67 -8.53
CA ASP A 96 9.71 9.65 -9.62
C ASP A 96 8.33 9.57 -10.30
N GLU A 97 7.45 8.65 -9.89
CA GLU A 97 6.09 8.54 -10.43
C GLU A 97 5.22 9.78 -10.10
N PHE A 98 5.53 10.48 -9.00
CA PHE A 98 4.79 11.65 -8.53
C PHE A 98 5.50 12.99 -8.80
N ALA A 99 6.57 13.01 -9.60
CA ALA A 99 7.25 14.25 -9.95
C ALA A 99 6.32 15.15 -10.79
N PRO A 100 6.13 16.43 -10.41
CA PRO A 100 5.27 17.33 -11.18
C PRO A 100 5.85 17.57 -12.57
N VAL A 101 5.02 17.35 -13.61
CA VAL A 101 5.37 17.71 -14.99
C VAL A 101 5.45 19.23 -15.10
N VAL A 102 6.60 19.76 -15.48
CA VAL A 102 6.77 21.19 -15.76
C VAL A 102 6.17 21.49 -17.13
N GLU A 103 5.02 22.15 -17.16
CA GLU A 103 4.45 22.70 -18.40
C GLU A 103 5.12 24.04 -18.71
N MET A 104 5.80 24.13 -19.86
CA MET A 104 6.27 25.40 -20.40
C MET A 104 5.05 26.12 -20.98
N LEU A 105 4.61 27.20 -20.35
CA LEU A 105 3.66 28.12 -20.96
C LEU A 105 4.34 28.72 -22.19
N ASP A 106 3.85 28.38 -23.38
CA ASP A 106 4.28 29.04 -24.60
C ASP A 106 3.83 30.50 -24.49
N ASP A 107 4.79 31.42 -24.35
CA ASP A 107 4.57 32.86 -24.40
C ASP A 107 4.20 33.27 -25.84
N THR A 108 3.04 32.84 -26.30
CA THR A 108 2.42 33.32 -27.54
C THR A 108 1.14 34.07 -27.20
N ASP A 109 1.30 35.32 -26.76
CA ASP A 109 0.25 36.34 -26.81
C ASP A 109 0.79 37.64 -27.44
N HIS A 110 0.67 37.66 -28.76
CA HIS A 110 0.39 38.75 -29.70
C HIS A 110 0.49 40.26 -29.32
N VAL A 111 1.00 41.00 -30.33
CA VAL A 111 0.56 42.30 -30.91
C VAL A 111 1.62 43.41 -30.83
N GLU A 112 2.29 43.67 -31.95
CA GLU A 112 2.76 45.02 -32.27
C GLU A 112 2.32 45.40 -33.68
N THR A 113 1.19 46.12 -33.78
CA THR A 113 0.86 46.95 -34.95
C THR A 113 1.29 48.38 -34.64
N PRO A 114 2.23 49.00 -35.39
CA PRO A 114 2.40 50.43 -35.32
C PRO A 114 1.48 51.11 -36.34
N SER A 115 0.61 52.00 -35.86
CA SER A 115 -0.07 53.00 -36.68
C SER A 115 0.41 54.40 -36.31
N THR A 116 0.74 55.16 -37.37
CA THR A 116 1.10 56.59 -37.47
C THR A 116 2.59 56.90 -37.51
#